data_AF-F3NP16-F1
#
_entry.id   AF-F3NP16-F1
#
_cell.length_a   1.000
_cell.length_b   1.000
_cell.length_c   1.000
_cell.angle_alpha   90.00
_cell.angle_beta   90.00
_cell.angle_gamma   90.00
#
_symmetry.space_group_name_H-M   'P 1'
#
loop_
_entity.id
_entity.type
_entity.pdbx_description
1 polymer ?
#
loop_
_entity_poly.entity_id
_entity_poly.type
_entity_poly.pdbx_seq_one_letter_code
_entity_poly.pdbx_strand_id
1 'polypeptide(L)'
;MHTTRPTACTHPDRAVVPESDHRPWYLRLGRERPVMVSGCPEDDCLPGHIEPHDVYCRTHERLLPFSTATPSRKRWFVVNLSRAAVCALFTLAAQTANPLPLTVLAASAGAAVLGLPLRHYVVGRAVAPTLWALACAASALGATTGPAGHRVIGTVALALVVLLWLGWMSATLTDRAADSRSGLPGARSSGRAVGAVASGMAVVPAALLVRLLLARGPSGWFLRLPTVRGWLLVTALGGLAGTILAALLAGALDGWGRVDPRTPRLGLPRRPALLRWEPADRRWPGAPPRSFAGRVKLLVLAYRHQVLTAVFRALSFGANVLRLTGHHCVTGVVRLTNLLVRQAVLLWRRTRMSVLCAGRTLVRGAGALLAAVPRGVRLVLLPPVVLLLAALLVPVVAERTTAFLTEGGPARLGLALLGASGCLALWTVAWAAVTGAPLGPVRDSAVRTAGLALPHVVLLTTVGGWVLGLPGTFGHGRMHVGWLTLTLTALVLVFLIRAKPDRAPVADK
;
A
#
# COMPACT_ATOMS: atom_id res chain seq x y z
N MET A 1 20.81 27.89 36.63
CA MET A 1 20.04 27.41 35.45
C MET A 1 19.00 26.42 35.94
N HIS A 2 17.76 26.87 36.12
CA HIS A 2 16.65 25.97 36.43
C HIS A 2 16.27 25.20 35.16
N THR A 3 16.67 23.94 35.10
CA THR A 3 16.08 22.97 34.18
C THR A 3 14.61 22.84 34.57
N THR A 4 13.75 23.57 33.86
CA THR A 4 12.30 23.35 33.90
C THR A 4 12.08 21.87 33.60
N ARG A 5 11.73 21.10 34.64
CA ARG A 5 11.26 19.72 34.48
C ARG A 5 10.15 19.77 33.42
N PRO A 6 10.28 19.06 32.29
CA PRO A 6 9.19 18.99 31.33
C PRO A 6 7.96 18.55 32.11
N THR A 7 6.90 19.36 32.05
CA THR A 7 5.59 19.08 32.62
C THR A 7 5.28 17.62 32.38
N ALA A 8 5.15 16.85 33.46
CA ALA A 8 4.93 15.41 33.40
C ALA A 8 3.76 15.16 32.44
N CYS A 9 4.06 14.55 31.28
CA CYS A 9 3.02 14.08 30.36
C CYS A 9 2.12 13.16 31.18
N THR A 10 0.90 13.63 31.49
CA THR A 10 -0.09 12.93 32.31
C THR A 10 -0.62 11.65 31.64
N HIS A 11 -0.16 11.35 30.43
CA HIS A 11 -0.43 10.12 29.68
C HIS A 11 0.87 9.49 29.16
N PRO A 12 1.65 8.78 30.00
CA PRO A 12 2.98 8.28 29.65
C PRO A 12 3.01 7.15 28.59
N ASP A 13 1.86 6.56 28.23
CA ASP A 13 1.87 5.25 27.56
C ASP A 13 1.32 5.24 26.12
N ARG A 14 0.90 6.38 25.58
CA ARG A 14 0.33 6.44 24.22
C ARG A 14 1.38 6.92 23.23
N ALA A 15 1.57 6.20 22.12
CA ALA A 15 2.27 6.80 20.98
C ALA A 15 1.51 8.07 20.59
N VAL A 16 2.18 9.20 20.76
CA VAL A 16 1.68 10.47 20.27
C VAL A 16 1.84 10.41 18.75
N VAL A 17 0.74 10.24 18.05
CA VAL A 17 0.71 10.63 16.64
C VAL A 17 1.03 12.11 16.64
N PRO A 18 2.05 12.58 15.90
CA PRO A 18 2.34 14.01 15.82
C PRO A 18 1.02 14.73 15.53
N GLU A 19 0.66 15.77 16.30
CA GLU A 19 -0.62 16.50 16.09
C GLU A 19 -0.77 16.99 14.64
N SER A 20 0.34 17.11 13.92
CA SER A 20 0.42 17.46 12.51
C SER A 20 0.07 16.35 11.51
N ASP A 21 -0.03 15.07 11.91
CA ASP A 21 -0.37 13.96 10.99
C ASP A 21 -1.89 13.78 10.88
N HIS A 22 -2.51 14.57 10.00
CA HIS A 22 -3.94 14.51 9.70
C HIS A 22 -4.35 13.33 8.79
N ARG A 23 -3.45 12.38 8.53
CA ARG A 23 -3.78 11.23 7.68
C ARG A 23 -4.85 10.33 8.33
N PRO A 24 -5.74 9.75 7.52
CA PRO A 24 -6.73 8.79 8.03
C PRO A 24 -6.04 7.61 8.72
N TRP A 25 -6.69 7.04 9.74
CA TRP A 25 -6.10 6.01 10.61
C TRP A 25 -5.52 4.80 9.86
N TYR A 26 -6.13 4.40 8.74
CA TYR A 26 -5.68 3.24 7.96
C TYR A 26 -4.36 3.48 7.19
N LEU A 27 -4.00 4.74 6.90
CA LEU A 27 -2.68 5.08 6.34
C LEU A 27 -1.60 5.18 7.41
N ARG A 28 -1.99 5.34 8.68
CA ARG A 28 -1.09 5.35 9.83
C ARG A 28 -0.68 3.95 10.29
N LEU A 29 -1.46 2.92 9.93
CA LEU A 29 -1.13 1.52 10.22
C LEU A 29 0.29 1.16 9.72
N GLY A 30 1.12 0.64 10.61
CA GLY A 30 2.53 0.31 10.32
C GLY A 30 3.43 1.52 10.01
N ARG A 31 2.97 2.75 10.28
CA ARG A 31 3.77 3.99 10.29
C ARG A 31 3.86 4.62 11.68
N GLU A 32 3.08 4.13 12.64
CA GLU A 32 3.11 4.59 14.03
C GLU A 32 4.53 4.47 14.59
N ARG A 33 5.05 5.60 15.11
CA ARG A 33 6.32 5.65 15.83
C ARG A 33 6.01 5.96 17.29
N PRO A 34 6.31 5.04 18.23
CA PRO A 34 6.14 5.32 19.65
C PRO A 34 7.12 6.43 20.05
N VAL A 35 6.56 7.57 20.50
CA VAL A 35 7.34 8.77 20.85
C VAL A 35 7.95 8.66 22.25
N MET A 36 7.26 7.99 23.18
CA MET A 36 7.80 7.65 24.49
C MET A 36 7.50 6.18 24.79
N VAL A 37 8.53 5.44 25.17
CA VAL A 37 8.41 4.10 25.74
C VAL A 37 8.41 4.29 27.25
N SER A 38 7.26 4.10 27.88
CA SER A 38 7.16 4.05 29.33
C SER A 38 8.08 2.94 29.85
N GLY A 39 9.11 3.30 30.59
CA GLY A 39 10.05 2.34 31.18
C GLY A 39 9.37 1.48 32.26
N CYS A 40 10.13 0.54 32.84
CA CYS A 40 9.68 -0.11 34.07
C CYS A 40 9.59 0.96 35.18
N PRO A 41 8.53 0.96 36.02
CA PRO A 41 8.38 1.91 37.12
C PRO A 41 9.30 1.61 38.31
N GLU A 42 10.14 0.59 38.22
CA GLU A 42 11.12 0.28 39.26
C GLU A 42 12.38 1.13 39.09
N ASP A 43 13.00 1.46 40.21
CA ASP A 43 14.27 2.16 40.26
C ASP A 43 15.35 1.35 39.50
N ASP A 44 16.33 2.05 38.94
CA ASP A 44 17.43 1.51 38.13
C ASP A 44 17.03 0.83 36.80
N CYS A 45 15.78 1.02 36.32
CA CYS A 45 15.42 0.59 34.98
C CYS A 45 16.06 1.50 33.92
N LEU A 46 16.95 0.94 33.09
CA LEU A 46 17.54 1.62 31.94
C LEU A 46 16.51 1.74 30.80
N PRO A 47 15.93 2.94 30.53
CA PRO A 47 14.84 3.09 29.55
C PRO A 47 15.28 2.78 28.12
N GLY A 48 16.56 2.99 27.80
CA GLY A 48 17.12 2.75 26.47
C GLY A 48 17.18 1.28 26.05
N HIS A 49 16.92 0.34 26.96
CA HIS A 49 16.93 -1.10 26.67
C HIS A 49 15.54 -1.71 26.46
N ILE A 50 14.47 -0.93 26.62
CA ILE A 50 13.09 -1.39 26.42
C ILE A 50 12.65 -1.01 25.01
N GLU A 51 12.44 -2.02 24.17
CA GLU A 51 11.84 -1.79 22.87
C GLU A 51 10.33 -1.56 23.01
N PRO A 52 9.68 -0.77 22.13
CA PRO A 52 8.25 -0.46 22.25
C PRO A 52 7.32 -1.69 22.16
N HIS A 53 7.87 -2.78 21.68
CA HIS A 53 7.17 -4.02 21.41
C HIS A 53 7.55 -5.09 22.46
N ASP A 54 8.50 -4.80 23.37
CA ASP A 54 8.81 -5.66 24.52
C ASP A 54 7.63 -5.71 25.50
N VAL A 55 7.29 -6.91 25.96
CA VAL A 55 6.20 -7.16 26.93
C VAL A 55 6.72 -7.28 28.36
N TYR A 56 8.02 -7.58 28.52
CA TYR A 56 8.70 -7.73 29.79
C TYR A 56 9.85 -6.73 29.92
N CYS A 57 10.09 -6.25 31.14
CA CYS A 57 11.32 -5.55 31.49
C CYS A 57 12.45 -6.59 31.62
N ARG A 58 13.60 -6.32 30.99
CA ARG A 58 14.76 -7.22 31.06
C ARG A 58 15.42 -7.22 32.43
N THR A 59 15.54 -6.05 33.05
CA THR A 59 16.28 -5.88 34.32
C THR A 59 15.52 -6.48 35.50
N HIS A 60 14.20 -6.29 35.53
CA HIS A 60 13.36 -6.66 36.67
C HIS A 60 12.49 -7.91 36.44
N GLU A 61 12.54 -8.49 35.22
CA GLU A 61 11.73 -9.65 34.81
C GLU A 61 10.21 -9.45 34.96
N ARG A 62 9.74 -8.19 34.97
CA ARG A 62 8.32 -7.85 35.17
C ARG A 62 7.58 -7.65 33.88
N LEU A 63 6.31 -8.07 33.87
CA LEU A 63 5.37 -7.84 32.78
C LEU A 63 4.99 -6.34 32.72
N LEU A 64 5.47 -5.62 31.72
CA LEU A 64 5.34 -4.15 31.60
C LEU A 64 3.89 -3.64 31.64
N PRO A 65 2.90 -4.27 30.99
CA PRO A 65 1.50 -3.85 31.11
C PRO A 65 0.94 -3.89 32.54
N PHE A 66 1.56 -4.66 33.43
CA PHE A 66 1.12 -4.87 34.81
C PHE A 66 2.15 -4.39 35.85
N SER A 67 3.28 -3.81 35.43
CA SER A 67 4.23 -3.23 36.36
C SER A 67 3.67 -1.92 36.93
N THR A 68 3.74 -1.76 38.24
CA THR A 68 3.51 -0.49 38.95
C THR A 68 4.55 -0.38 40.03
N ALA A 69 4.94 0.86 40.37
CA ALA A 69 5.82 1.13 41.49
C ALA A 69 5.26 0.54 42.80
N THR A 70 3.94 0.57 42.99
CA THR A 70 3.27 -0.01 44.16
C THR A 70 2.56 -1.33 43.82
N PRO A 71 2.82 -2.43 44.55
CA PRO A 71 2.06 -3.67 44.40
C PRO A 71 0.60 -3.45 44.83
N SER A 72 -0.36 -3.68 43.93
CA SER A 72 -1.79 -3.56 44.25
C SER A 72 -2.40 -4.94 44.50
N ARG A 73 -3.12 -5.10 45.62
CA ARG A 73 -3.85 -6.34 45.94
C ARG A 73 -4.81 -6.76 44.81
N LYS A 74 -5.44 -5.78 44.15
CA LYS A 74 -6.33 -6.02 43.00
C LYS A 74 -5.61 -6.72 41.85
N ARG A 75 -4.39 -6.31 41.49
CA ARG A 75 -3.61 -6.96 40.40
C ARG A 75 -3.20 -8.37 40.79
N TRP A 76 -2.71 -8.56 42.01
CA TRP A 76 -2.35 -9.89 42.51
C TRP A 76 -3.56 -10.83 42.47
N PHE A 77 -4.73 -10.35 42.90
CA PHE A 77 -5.99 -11.09 42.80
C PHE A 77 -6.34 -11.42 41.34
N VAL A 78 -6.26 -10.46 40.42
CA VAL A 78 -6.56 -10.69 38.99
C VAL A 78 -5.61 -11.71 38.35
N VAL A 79 -4.30 -11.64 38.64
CA VAL A 79 -3.32 -12.60 38.12
C VAL A 79 -3.60 -14.00 38.66
N ASN A 80 -3.86 -14.16 39.95
CA ASN A 80 -4.18 -15.48 40.51
C ASN A 80 -5.54 -16.00 40.03
N LEU A 81 -6.54 -15.13 39.88
CA LEU A 81 -7.83 -15.48 39.29
C LEU A 81 -7.67 -15.96 37.84
N SER A 82 -6.81 -15.32 37.04
CA SER A 82 -6.51 -15.77 35.67
C SER A 82 -5.82 -17.13 35.65
N ARG A 83 -4.87 -17.39 36.57
CA ARG A 83 -4.22 -18.71 36.70
C ARG A 83 -5.23 -19.79 37.07
N ALA A 84 -6.09 -19.50 38.04
CA ALA A 84 -7.16 -20.40 38.46
C ALA A 84 -8.16 -20.66 37.31
N ALA A 85 -8.53 -19.64 36.54
CA ALA A 85 -9.41 -19.78 35.38
C ALA A 85 -8.78 -20.65 34.29
N VAL A 86 -7.48 -20.48 33.99
CA VAL A 86 -6.75 -21.35 33.06
C VAL A 86 -6.83 -22.80 33.54
N CYS A 87 -6.45 -23.06 34.79
CA CYS A 87 -6.53 -24.40 35.39
C CYS A 87 -7.96 -25.00 35.29
N ALA A 88 -8.98 -24.21 35.64
CA ALA A 88 -10.38 -24.63 35.59
C ALA A 88 -10.84 -24.99 34.18
N LEU A 89 -10.41 -24.26 33.15
CA LEU A 89 -10.75 -24.57 31.75
C LEU A 89 -10.10 -25.88 31.27
N PHE A 90 -8.86 -26.15 31.68
CA PHE A 90 -8.20 -27.44 31.41
C PHE A 90 -8.94 -28.60 32.10
N THR A 91 -9.31 -28.43 33.37
CA THR A 91 -10.10 -29.43 34.10
C THR A 91 -11.47 -29.64 33.44
N LEU A 92 -12.17 -28.56 33.09
CA LEU A 92 -13.47 -28.63 32.43
C LEU A 92 -13.39 -29.36 31.08
N ALA A 93 -12.38 -29.07 30.26
CA ALA A 93 -12.15 -29.76 29.00
C ALA A 93 -11.89 -31.26 29.20
N ALA A 94 -11.07 -31.62 30.20
CA ALA A 94 -10.78 -33.02 30.52
C ALA A 94 -12.02 -33.79 31.02
N GLN A 95 -12.82 -33.18 31.90
CA GLN A 95 -14.01 -33.84 32.47
C GLN A 95 -15.11 -34.01 31.41
N THR A 96 -15.33 -32.99 30.57
CA THR A 96 -16.36 -33.02 29.53
C THR A 96 -15.92 -33.70 28.23
N ALA A 97 -14.63 -34.01 28.09
CA ALA A 97 -14.02 -34.45 26.83
C ALA A 97 -14.35 -33.51 25.65
N ASN A 98 -14.56 -32.22 25.93
CA ASN A 98 -14.94 -31.21 24.95
C ASN A 98 -13.76 -30.23 24.76
N PRO A 99 -13.27 -30.01 23.52
CA PRO A 99 -12.16 -29.09 23.26
C PRO A 99 -12.55 -27.60 23.38
N LEU A 100 -13.84 -27.27 23.40
CA LEU A 100 -14.33 -25.89 23.38
C LEU A 100 -13.75 -24.97 24.48
N PRO A 101 -13.62 -25.38 25.76
CA PRO A 101 -12.98 -24.55 26.78
C PRO A 101 -11.54 -24.17 26.43
N LEU A 102 -10.78 -25.10 25.84
CA LEU A 102 -9.40 -24.85 25.40
C LEU A 102 -9.35 -24.01 24.11
N THR A 103 -10.33 -24.14 23.21
CA THR A 103 -10.48 -23.27 22.05
C THR A 103 -10.71 -21.81 22.47
N VAL A 104 -11.63 -21.58 23.43
CA VAL A 104 -11.90 -20.24 23.99
C VAL A 104 -10.65 -19.69 24.68
N LEU A 105 -9.96 -20.52 25.47
CA LEU A 105 -8.71 -20.14 26.11
C LEU A 105 -7.65 -19.72 25.08
N ALA A 106 -7.41 -20.54 24.05
CA ALA A 106 -6.44 -20.26 23.00
C ALA A 106 -6.81 -19.02 22.18
N ALA A 107 -8.10 -18.79 21.91
CA ALA A 107 -8.60 -17.57 21.27
C ALA A 107 -8.31 -16.33 22.14
N SER A 108 -8.57 -16.41 23.45
CA SER A 108 -8.26 -15.31 24.38
C SER A 108 -6.75 -15.05 24.51
N ALA A 109 -5.94 -16.12 24.51
CA ALA A 109 -4.49 -16.02 24.53
C ALA A 109 -3.95 -15.37 23.25
N GLY A 110 -4.49 -15.71 22.08
CA GLY A 110 -4.16 -15.05 20.81
C GLY A 110 -4.45 -13.55 20.85
N ALA A 111 -5.59 -13.14 21.42
CA ALA A 111 -5.91 -11.72 21.59
C ALA A 111 -4.91 -11.00 22.53
N ALA A 112 -4.48 -11.67 23.61
CA ALA A 112 -3.47 -11.13 24.52
C ALA A 112 -2.08 -11.04 23.87
N VAL A 113 -1.64 -12.09 23.15
CA VAL A 113 -0.35 -12.13 22.44
C VAL A 113 -0.29 -11.08 21.34
N LEU A 114 -1.41 -10.79 20.66
CA LEU A 114 -1.47 -9.72 19.66
C LEU A 114 -1.58 -8.33 20.30
N GLY A 115 -2.39 -8.19 21.35
CA GLY A 115 -2.74 -6.89 21.92
C GLY A 115 -1.69 -6.31 22.87
N LEU A 116 -1.10 -7.12 23.76
CA LEU A 116 -0.15 -6.65 24.78
C LEU A 116 1.12 -6.02 24.19
N PRO A 117 1.75 -6.62 23.16
CA PRO A 117 2.93 -6.01 22.57
C PRO A 117 2.60 -4.77 21.71
N LEU A 118 1.34 -4.63 21.29
CA LEU A 118 0.83 -3.47 20.56
C LEU A 118 0.35 -2.33 21.48
N ARG A 119 0.58 -2.40 22.79
CA ARG A 119 0.02 -1.43 23.76
C ARG A 119 0.28 0.04 23.44
N HIS A 120 1.42 0.34 22.82
CA HIS A 120 1.83 1.69 22.42
C HIS A 120 1.33 2.08 21.02
N TYR A 121 0.90 1.13 20.20
CA TYR A 121 0.45 1.33 18.81
C TYR A 121 -1.08 1.48 18.80
N VAL A 122 -1.61 2.71 18.77
CA VAL A 122 -3.05 2.97 18.97
C VAL A 122 -3.89 2.28 17.89
N VAL A 123 -3.50 2.44 16.62
CA VAL A 123 -4.18 1.81 15.50
C VAL A 123 -3.89 0.31 15.49
N GLY A 124 -2.62 -0.09 15.69
CA GLY A 124 -2.25 -1.52 15.74
C GLY A 124 -3.02 -2.31 16.80
N ARG A 125 -3.17 -1.75 18.00
CA ARG A 125 -3.89 -2.34 19.15
C ARG A 125 -5.37 -2.52 18.88
N ALA A 126 -5.99 -1.68 18.07
CA ALA A 126 -7.38 -1.88 17.66
C ALA A 126 -7.48 -2.91 16.53
N VAL A 127 -6.63 -2.80 15.51
CA VAL A 127 -6.71 -3.60 14.28
C VAL A 127 -6.35 -5.07 14.50
N ALA A 128 -5.27 -5.39 15.22
CA ALA A 128 -4.84 -6.78 15.39
C ALA A 128 -5.85 -7.67 16.13
N PRO A 129 -6.38 -7.31 17.32
CA PRO A 129 -7.37 -8.14 18.01
C PRO A 129 -8.73 -8.14 17.31
N THR A 130 -9.11 -7.07 16.59
CA THR A 130 -10.35 -7.09 15.79
C THR A 130 -10.25 -8.05 14.60
N LEU A 131 -9.13 -8.02 13.87
CA LEU A 131 -8.86 -9.01 12.81
C LEU A 131 -8.80 -10.44 13.36
N TRP A 132 -8.23 -10.63 14.55
CA TRP A 132 -8.22 -11.93 15.22
C TRP A 132 -9.61 -12.41 15.59
N ALA A 133 -10.44 -11.55 16.19
CA ALA A 133 -11.83 -11.87 16.52
C ALA A 133 -12.63 -12.23 15.25
N LEU A 134 -12.45 -11.48 14.16
CA LEU A 134 -13.06 -11.78 12.87
C LEU A 134 -12.57 -13.12 12.28
N ALA A 135 -11.29 -13.44 12.40
CA ALA A 135 -10.73 -14.72 11.95
C ALA A 135 -11.31 -15.90 12.77
N CYS A 136 -11.38 -15.77 14.10
CA CYS A 136 -12.03 -16.76 14.96
C CYS A 136 -13.51 -16.92 14.63
N ALA A 137 -14.24 -15.82 14.44
CA ALA A 137 -15.65 -15.84 14.05
C ALA A 137 -15.85 -16.50 12.70
N ALA A 138 -15.03 -16.18 11.69
CA ALA A 138 -15.07 -16.80 10.38
C ALA A 138 -14.79 -18.32 10.45
N SER A 139 -13.82 -18.73 11.27
CA SER A 139 -13.51 -20.14 11.50
C SER A 139 -14.66 -20.88 12.18
N ALA A 140 -15.26 -20.29 13.22
CA ALA A 140 -16.39 -20.88 13.95
C ALA A 140 -17.66 -20.96 13.09
N LEU A 141 -17.96 -19.90 12.33
CA LEU A 141 -19.07 -19.89 11.38
C LEU A 141 -18.83 -20.92 10.26
N GLY A 142 -17.61 -21.05 9.75
CA GLY A 142 -17.25 -22.11 8.81
C GLY A 142 -17.58 -23.48 9.39
N ALA A 143 -17.07 -23.79 10.59
CA ALA A 143 -17.28 -25.07 11.25
C ALA A 143 -18.77 -25.43 11.44
N THR A 144 -19.62 -24.44 11.76
CA THR A 144 -21.06 -24.65 11.99
C THR A 144 -21.90 -24.73 10.72
N THR A 145 -21.50 -24.06 9.64
CA THR A 145 -22.29 -23.96 8.39
C THR A 145 -21.92 -25.01 7.33
N GLY A 146 -20.91 -25.84 7.60
CA GLY A 146 -20.46 -26.88 6.68
C GLY A 146 -19.83 -26.34 5.39
N PRO A 147 -19.64 -27.17 4.35
CA PRO A 147 -18.86 -26.82 3.17
C PRO A 147 -19.42 -25.63 2.36
N ALA A 148 -20.74 -25.45 2.35
CA ALA A 148 -21.38 -24.34 1.64
C ALA A 148 -21.04 -22.98 2.29
N GLY A 149 -21.14 -22.89 3.62
CA GLY A 149 -20.81 -21.66 4.33
C GLY A 149 -19.32 -21.33 4.30
N HIS A 150 -18.43 -22.32 4.38
CA HIS A 150 -16.98 -22.11 4.15
C HIS A 150 -16.71 -21.41 2.81
N ARG A 151 -17.37 -21.85 1.73
CA ARG A 151 -17.20 -21.23 0.41
C ARG A 151 -17.69 -19.78 0.38
N VAL A 152 -18.83 -19.50 1.00
CA VAL A 152 -19.40 -18.14 1.08
C VAL A 152 -18.47 -17.24 1.89
N ILE A 153 -18.11 -17.65 3.11
CA ILE A 153 -17.24 -16.90 4.03
C ILE A 153 -15.88 -16.64 3.39
N GLY A 154 -15.26 -17.66 2.78
CA GLY A 154 -13.97 -17.53 2.11
C GLY A 154 -14.01 -16.58 0.91
N THR A 155 -15.09 -16.61 0.13
CA THR A 155 -15.28 -15.69 -1.02
C THR A 155 -15.48 -14.25 -0.55
N VAL A 156 -16.29 -14.03 0.49
CA VAL A 156 -16.52 -12.70 1.09
C VAL A 156 -15.25 -12.15 1.71
N ALA A 157 -14.52 -12.97 2.47
CA ALA A 157 -13.24 -12.59 3.07
C ALA A 157 -12.21 -12.21 1.99
N LEU A 158 -12.11 -12.99 0.92
CA LEU A 158 -11.23 -12.66 -0.23
C LEU A 158 -11.61 -11.32 -0.85
N ALA A 159 -12.90 -11.08 -1.09
CA ALA A 159 -13.39 -9.83 -1.66
C ALA A 159 -13.05 -8.63 -0.74
N LEU A 160 -13.31 -8.75 0.56
CA LEU A 160 -13.01 -7.70 1.54
C LEU A 160 -11.51 -7.40 1.61
N VAL A 161 -10.66 -8.42 1.69
CA VAL A 161 -9.19 -8.24 1.75
C VAL A 161 -8.66 -7.55 0.49
N VAL A 162 -9.18 -7.91 -0.70
CA VAL A 162 -8.77 -7.30 -1.97
C VAL A 162 -9.25 -5.85 -2.07
N LEU A 163 -10.49 -5.56 -1.67
CA LEU A 163 -11.02 -4.20 -1.64
C LEU A 163 -10.25 -3.31 -0.66
N LEU A 164 -9.94 -3.83 0.54
CA LEU A 164 -9.11 -3.13 1.52
C LEU A 164 -7.69 -2.88 0.98
N TRP A 165 -7.09 -3.85 0.29
CA TRP A 165 -5.78 -3.70 -0.32
C TRP A 165 -5.81 -2.64 -1.43
N LEU A 166 -6.79 -2.69 -2.34
CA LEU A 166 -6.95 -1.68 -3.40
C LEU A 166 -7.21 -0.28 -2.84
N GLY A 167 -8.06 -0.16 -1.82
CA GLY A 167 -8.33 1.10 -1.13
C GLY A 167 -7.08 1.67 -0.46
N TRP A 168 -6.34 0.84 0.28
CA TRP A 168 -5.09 1.23 0.91
C TRP A 168 -4.00 1.61 -0.10
N MET A 169 -3.87 0.85 -1.20
CA MET A 169 -2.92 1.13 -2.29
C MET A 169 -3.26 2.46 -2.96
N SER A 170 -4.52 2.69 -3.32
CA SER A 170 -4.98 3.94 -3.92
C SER A 170 -4.70 5.14 -3.01
N ALA A 171 -5.03 5.02 -1.71
CA ALA A 171 -4.77 6.07 -0.73
C ALA A 171 -3.26 6.31 -0.52
N THR A 172 -2.43 5.28 -0.50
CA THR A 172 -0.97 5.41 -0.33
C THR A 172 -0.32 6.05 -1.56
N LEU A 173 -0.78 5.70 -2.76
CA LEU A 173 -0.25 6.23 -4.01
C LEU A 173 -0.65 7.69 -4.21
N THR A 174 -1.88 8.05 -3.84
CA THR A 174 -2.37 9.44 -3.86
C THR A 174 -1.70 10.32 -2.81
N ASP A 175 -1.46 9.80 -1.59
CA ASP A 175 -0.70 10.47 -0.52
C ASP A 175 0.76 10.77 -0.96
N ARG A 176 1.47 9.79 -1.52
CA ARG A 176 2.84 9.98 -2.05
C ARG A 176 2.88 10.96 -3.22
N ALA A 177 1.87 10.93 -4.08
CA ALA A 177 1.71 11.90 -5.16
C ALA A 177 1.45 13.33 -4.63
N ALA A 178 0.79 13.46 -3.48
CA ALA A 178 0.54 14.73 -2.81
C ALA A 178 1.76 15.25 -2.04
N ASP A 179 2.64 14.38 -1.54
CA ASP A 179 3.87 14.75 -0.81
C ASP A 179 5.02 15.20 -1.71
N SER A 180 5.01 14.82 -2.99
CA SER A 180 6.04 15.19 -3.98
C SER A 180 5.96 16.67 -4.43
N ARG A 181 5.45 17.55 -3.56
CA ARG A 181 5.41 19.02 -3.66
C ARG A 181 6.82 19.62 -3.58
N SER A 182 7.69 19.34 -4.55
CA SER A 182 8.77 20.28 -4.85
C SER A 182 8.12 21.56 -5.40
N GLY A 183 8.49 22.71 -4.84
CA GLY A 183 7.78 24.00 -4.91
C GLY A 183 7.60 24.67 -6.28
N LEU A 184 7.65 23.91 -7.39
CA LEU A 184 7.45 24.43 -8.74
C LEU A 184 5.95 24.44 -9.12
N PRO A 185 5.40 25.57 -9.61
CA PRO A 185 3.97 25.74 -9.93
C PRO A 185 3.34 24.76 -10.95
N GLY A 186 4.09 23.86 -11.58
CA GLY A 186 3.59 22.83 -12.50
C GLY A 186 3.68 21.38 -12.00
N ALA A 187 4.28 21.13 -10.84
CA ALA A 187 4.51 19.75 -10.36
C ALA A 187 3.23 19.05 -9.88
N ARG A 188 2.20 19.82 -9.50
CA ARG A 188 0.97 19.32 -8.83
C ARG A 188 0.08 18.44 -9.72
N SER A 189 -0.10 18.79 -10.99
CA SER A 189 -0.90 18.00 -11.95
C SER A 189 -0.25 16.65 -12.23
N SER A 190 1.08 16.65 -12.40
CA SER A 190 1.86 15.46 -12.71
C SER A 190 1.84 14.41 -11.58
N GLY A 191 1.88 14.84 -10.32
CA GLY A 191 1.80 13.93 -9.16
C GLY A 191 0.47 13.20 -9.10
N ARG A 192 -0.65 13.91 -9.18
CA ARG A 192 -2.00 13.30 -9.14
C ARG A 192 -2.21 12.30 -10.26
N ALA A 193 -1.73 12.61 -11.47
CA ALA A 193 -1.77 11.70 -12.60
C ALA A 193 -0.98 10.41 -12.33
N VAL A 194 0.22 10.51 -11.75
CA VAL A 194 1.01 9.33 -11.36
C VAL A 194 0.25 8.46 -10.34
N GLY A 195 -0.43 9.08 -9.36
CA GLY A 195 -1.27 8.38 -8.39
C GLY A 195 -2.41 7.60 -9.05
N ALA A 196 -3.16 8.24 -9.97
CA ALA A 196 -4.27 7.62 -10.70
C ALA A 196 -3.81 6.48 -11.63
N VAL A 197 -2.68 6.67 -12.32
CA VAL A 197 -2.06 5.63 -13.15
C VAL A 197 -1.61 4.44 -12.29
N ALA A 198 -0.93 4.70 -11.17
CA ALA A 198 -0.48 3.63 -10.29
C ALA A 198 -1.65 2.88 -9.63
N SER A 199 -2.74 3.56 -9.26
CA SER A 199 -3.93 2.91 -8.69
C SER A 199 -4.63 2.01 -9.71
N GLY A 200 -4.79 2.48 -10.95
CA GLY A 200 -5.36 1.64 -12.02
C GLY A 200 -4.45 0.44 -12.34
N MET A 201 -3.12 0.61 -12.27
CA MET A 201 -2.17 -0.49 -12.49
C MET A 201 -2.27 -1.54 -11.37
N ALA A 202 -2.60 -1.15 -10.15
CA ALA A 202 -2.80 -2.07 -9.03
C ALA A 202 -4.06 -2.95 -9.19
N VAL A 203 -5.10 -2.44 -9.86
CA VAL A 203 -6.36 -3.18 -10.11
C VAL A 203 -6.12 -4.41 -10.98
N VAL A 204 -5.24 -4.31 -11.98
CA VAL A 204 -4.97 -5.39 -12.95
C VAL A 204 -4.48 -6.68 -12.28
N PRO A 205 -3.34 -6.70 -11.54
CA PRO A 205 -2.86 -7.92 -10.90
C PRO A 205 -3.82 -8.40 -9.80
N ALA A 206 -4.51 -7.51 -9.09
CA ALA A 206 -5.50 -7.90 -8.09
C ALA A 206 -6.67 -8.67 -8.72
N ALA A 207 -7.26 -8.13 -9.78
CA ALA A 207 -8.36 -8.77 -10.49
C ALA A 207 -7.95 -10.12 -11.10
N LEU A 208 -6.75 -10.20 -11.67
CA LEU A 208 -6.19 -11.46 -12.21
C LEU A 208 -5.90 -12.49 -11.10
N LEU A 209 -5.37 -12.07 -9.96
CA LEU A 209 -5.11 -12.94 -8.82
C LEU A 209 -6.41 -13.49 -8.22
N VAL A 210 -7.42 -12.64 -8.02
CA VAL A 210 -8.74 -13.09 -7.55
C VAL A 210 -9.36 -14.06 -8.55
N ARG A 211 -9.27 -13.77 -9.86
CA ARG A 211 -9.76 -14.68 -10.90
C ARG A 211 -9.04 -16.03 -10.83
N LEU A 212 -7.73 -16.04 -10.60
CA LEU A 212 -6.94 -17.25 -10.45
C LEU A 212 -7.34 -18.03 -9.18
N LEU A 213 -7.52 -17.36 -8.05
CA LEU A 213 -7.94 -17.97 -6.78
C LEU A 213 -9.35 -18.58 -6.89
N LEU A 214 -10.30 -17.89 -7.54
CA LEU A 214 -11.63 -18.45 -7.80
C LEU A 214 -11.63 -19.61 -8.79
N ALA A 215 -10.63 -19.69 -9.67
CA ALA A 215 -10.50 -20.75 -10.67
C ALA A 215 -9.75 -21.99 -10.16
N ARG A 216 -8.67 -21.79 -9.40
CA ARG A 216 -7.68 -22.80 -9.02
C ARG A 216 -7.50 -22.95 -7.52
N GLY A 217 -8.13 -22.11 -6.72
CA GLY A 217 -8.08 -22.21 -5.26
C GLY A 217 -8.79 -23.46 -4.75
N PRO A 218 -8.57 -23.81 -3.46
CA PRO A 218 -9.17 -24.98 -2.85
C PRO A 218 -10.70 -24.94 -2.98
N SER A 219 -11.28 -25.98 -3.58
CA SER A 219 -12.71 -26.08 -3.89
C SER A 219 -13.61 -26.02 -2.66
N GLY A 220 -13.07 -26.27 -1.47
CA GLY A 220 -13.76 -26.13 -0.18
C GLY A 220 -13.92 -24.69 0.30
N TRP A 221 -13.15 -23.72 -0.24
CA TRP A 221 -13.04 -22.37 0.30
C TRP A 221 -13.65 -21.26 -0.55
N PHE A 222 -13.82 -21.50 -1.86
CA PHE A 222 -14.28 -20.46 -2.79
C PHE A 222 -15.47 -20.90 -3.61
N LEU A 223 -16.42 -19.97 -3.81
CA LEU A 223 -17.52 -20.15 -4.74
C LEU A 223 -17.01 -20.04 -6.17
N ARG A 224 -17.23 -21.08 -6.97
CA ARG A 224 -16.91 -21.09 -8.41
C ARG A 224 -18.00 -20.31 -9.16
N LEU A 225 -17.83 -19.00 -9.23
CA LEU A 225 -18.76 -18.08 -9.91
C LEU A 225 -18.22 -17.73 -11.32
N PRO A 226 -18.62 -18.44 -12.39
CA PRO A 226 -18.08 -18.20 -13.73
C PRO A 226 -18.36 -16.78 -14.23
N THR A 227 -19.53 -16.23 -13.92
CA THR A 227 -19.91 -14.85 -14.25
C THR A 227 -18.96 -13.83 -13.62
N VAL A 228 -18.64 -13.99 -12.33
CA VAL A 228 -17.69 -13.11 -11.62
C VAL A 228 -16.29 -13.21 -12.22
N ARG A 229 -15.86 -14.41 -12.64
CA ARG A 229 -14.56 -14.58 -13.33
C ARG A 229 -14.50 -13.84 -14.66
N GLY A 230 -15.61 -13.74 -15.39
CA GLY A 230 -15.74 -12.91 -16.58
C GLY A 230 -15.60 -11.43 -16.26
N TRP A 231 -16.36 -10.93 -15.27
CA TRP A 231 -16.28 -9.55 -14.81
C TRP A 231 -14.88 -9.16 -14.31
N LEU A 232 -14.16 -10.04 -13.62
CA LEU A 232 -12.78 -9.77 -13.18
C LEU A 232 -11.81 -9.58 -14.35
N LEU A 233 -11.99 -10.30 -15.47
CA LEU A 233 -11.20 -10.04 -16.68
C LEU A 233 -11.57 -8.70 -17.30
N VAL A 234 -12.87 -8.36 -17.36
CA VAL A 234 -13.33 -7.03 -17.82
C VAL A 234 -12.74 -5.93 -16.94
N THR A 235 -12.71 -6.10 -15.62
CA THR A 235 -12.09 -5.16 -14.67
C THR A 235 -10.59 -5.04 -14.89
N ALA A 236 -9.88 -6.14 -15.18
CA ALA A 236 -8.45 -6.10 -15.48
C ALA A 236 -8.16 -5.33 -16.79
N LEU A 237 -8.92 -5.61 -17.84
CA LEU A 237 -8.80 -4.91 -19.13
C LEU A 237 -9.20 -3.44 -19.01
N GLY A 238 -10.28 -3.15 -18.27
CA GLY A 238 -10.76 -1.79 -17.99
C GLY A 238 -9.75 -1.00 -17.14
N GLY A 239 -9.13 -1.64 -16.15
CA GLY A 239 -8.03 -1.07 -15.37
C GLY A 239 -6.84 -0.70 -16.27
N LEU A 240 -6.40 -1.62 -17.14
CA LEU A 240 -5.32 -1.37 -18.10
C LEU A 240 -5.68 -0.21 -19.05
N ALA A 241 -6.84 -0.26 -19.69
CA ALA A 241 -7.30 0.80 -20.60
C ALA A 241 -7.40 2.15 -19.88
N GLY A 242 -7.96 2.17 -18.67
CA GLY A 242 -8.05 3.37 -17.83
C GLY A 242 -6.68 3.94 -17.45
N THR A 243 -5.68 3.10 -17.15
CA THR A 243 -4.31 3.57 -16.88
C THR A 243 -3.65 4.18 -18.09
N ILE A 244 -3.81 3.56 -19.27
CA ILE A 244 -3.26 4.07 -20.53
C ILE A 244 -3.93 5.42 -20.85
N LEU A 245 -5.25 5.51 -20.73
CA LEU A 245 -5.99 6.74 -20.96
C LEU A 245 -5.56 7.85 -20.01
N ALA A 246 -5.46 7.57 -18.70
CA ALA A 246 -5.01 8.54 -17.70
C ALA A 246 -3.58 9.01 -17.98
N ALA A 247 -2.67 8.10 -18.37
CA ALA A 247 -1.32 8.45 -18.75
C ALA A 247 -1.26 9.29 -20.03
N LEU A 248 -2.08 8.99 -21.04
CA LEU A 248 -2.17 9.76 -22.28
C LEU A 248 -2.72 11.17 -22.03
N LEU A 249 -3.75 11.32 -21.20
CA LEU A 249 -4.30 12.61 -20.81
C LEU A 249 -3.28 13.45 -20.03
N ALA A 250 -2.62 12.85 -19.04
CA ALA A 250 -1.55 13.51 -18.29
C ALA A 250 -0.38 13.90 -19.20
N GLY A 251 0.01 12.99 -20.10
CA GLY A 251 1.05 13.21 -21.10
C GLY A 251 0.68 14.33 -22.07
N ALA A 252 -0.57 14.43 -22.49
CA ALA A 252 -1.05 15.52 -23.36
C ALA A 252 -0.99 16.87 -22.65
N LEU A 253 -1.48 16.96 -21.41
CA LEU A 253 -1.45 18.18 -20.61
C LEU A 253 -0.01 18.66 -20.35
N ASP A 254 0.90 17.74 -19.96
CA ASP A 254 2.31 18.07 -19.72
C ASP A 254 3.09 18.30 -21.02
N GLY A 255 2.74 17.59 -22.09
CA GLY A 255 3.45 17.56 -23.36
C GLY A 255 3.19 18.81 -24.20
N TRP A 256 1.95 19.33 -24.20
CA TRP A 256 1.57 20.49 -25.01
C TRP A 256 2.32 21.76 -24.63
N GLY A 257 2.61 21.97 -23.34
CA GLY A 257 3.36 23.12 -22.85
C GLY A 257 4.86 23.11 -23.20
N ARG A 258 5.40 21.97 -23.64
CA ARG A 258 6.84 21.79 -23.92
C ARG A 258 7.22 21.85 -25.40
N VAL A 259 6.24 21.97 -26.30
CA VAL A 259 6.49 21.96 -27.75
C VAL A 259 6.94 23.34 -28.22
N ASP A 260 8.11 23.42 -28.85
CA ASP A 260 8.56 24.64 -29.52
C ASP A 260 7.63 24.98 -30.71
N PRO A 261 6.99 26.17 -30.71
CA PRO A 261 6.08 26.59 -31.78
C PRO A 261 6.78 26.93 -33.10
N ARG A 262 8.13 26.97 -33.16
CA ARG A 262 8.90 27.29 -34.36
C ARG A 262 8.82 26.16 -35.40
N THR A 263 8.25 26.46 -36.57
CA THR A 263 8.14 25.53 -37.71
C THR A 263 8.86 26.08 -38.94
N PRO A 264 9.43 25.22 -39.80
CA PRO A 264 9.95 25.66 -41.09
C PRO A 264 8.84 26.32 -41.92
N ARG A 265 9.19 27.37 -42.68
CA ARG A 265 8.27 28.10 -43.56
C ARG A 265 8.83 28.11 -44.97
N LEU A 266 7.99 27.82 -45.96
CA LEU A 266 8.30 28.05 -47.36
C LEU A 266 8.44 29.56 -47.61
N GLY A 267 9.46 29.94 -48.38
CA GLY A 267 9.68 31.32 -48.79
C GLY A 267 8.51 31.87 -49.59
N LEU A 268 8.14 33.12 -49.34
CA LEU A 268 7.10 33.78 -50.12
C LEU A 268 7.65 34.17 -51.50
N PRO A 269 6.86 34.01 -52.59
CA PRO A 269 7.27 34.47 -53.91
C PRO A 269 7.52 35.99 -53.87
N ARG A 270 8.54 36.46 -54.59
CA ARG A 270 8.79 37.90 -54.74
C ARG A 270 7.68 38.55 -55.57
N ARG A 271 7.37 39.82 -55.27
CA ARG A 271 6.38 40.60 -56.03
C ARG A 271 6.82 40.72 -57.49
N PRO A 272 5.96 40.43 -58.48
CA PRO A 272 6.33 40.56 -59.90
C PRO A 272 6.58 42.02 -60.26
N ALA A 273 7.54 42.28 -61.15
CA ALA A 273 7.76 43.59 -61.72
C ALA A 273 6.57 44.00 -62.63
N LEU A 274 6.18 45.28 -62.55
CA LEU A 274 5.11 45.85 -63.38
C LEU A 274 5.56 45.94 -64.84
N LEU A 275 4.73 45.45 -65.76
CA LEU A 275 4.92 45.61 -67.19
C LEU A 275 4.53 47.03 -67.59
N ARG A 276 5.45 47.75 -68.23
CA ARG A 276 5.15 49.01 -68.93
C ARG A 276 5.38 48.76 -70.40
N TRP A 277 4.30 48.75 -71.17
CA TRP A 277 4.37 48.66 -72.63
C TRP A 277 4.24 50.07 -73.17
N GLU A 278 5.32 50.57 -73.73
CA GLU A 278 5.35 51.85 -74.40
C GLU A 278 5.50 51.57 -75.91
N PRO A 279 4.56 52.03 -76.75
CA PRO A 279 4.78 51.97 -78.20
C PRO A 279 6.04 52.75 -78.54
N ALA A 280 6.91 52.18 -79.37
CA ALA A 280 8.10 52.85 -79.84
C ALA A 280 7.70 54.18 -80.50
N ASP A 281 8.15 55.30 -79.93
CA ASP A 281 7.79 56.62 -80.42
C ASP A 281 8.55 56.91 -81.71
N ARG A 282 7.96 56.52 -82.84
CA ARG A 282 8.47 56.83 -84.18
C ARG A 282 7.97 58.18 -84.70
N ARG A 283 7.41 59.04 -83.83
CA ARG A 283 6.93 60.38 -84.24
C ARG A 283 8.04 61.26 -84.81
N TRP A 284 9.31 60.96 -84.53
CA TRP A 284 10.42 61.87 -84.85
C TRP A 284 11.69 61.21 -85.41
N PRO A 285 11.96 61.42 -86.71
CA PRO A 285 13.33 61.41 -87.21
C PRO A 285 13.79 62.75 -87.82
N GLY A 286 13.02 63.86 -87.75
CA GLY A 286 13.45 65.12 -88.40
C GLY A 286 12.56 66.36 -88.21
N ALA A 287 12.91 67.45 -88.91
CA ALA A 287 12.33 68.80 -88.79
C ALA A 287 10.80 68.87 -89.05
N PRO A 288 10.08 69.84 -88.46
CA PRO A 288 8.62 69.95 -88.55
C PRO A 288 8.14 70.15 -90.01
N PRO A 289 7.06 69.47 -90.44
CA PRO A 289 6.57 69.55 -91.81
C PRO A 289 5.94 70.91 -92.12
N ARG A 290 6.38 71.52 -93.22
CA ARG A 290 5.92 72.85 -93.68
C ARG A 290 4.61 72.81 -94.49
N SER A 291 4.17 71.64 -94.97
CA SER A 291 2.98 71.49 -95.83
C SER A 291 1.70 71.17 -95.03
N PHE A 292 0.54 71.60 -95.55
CA PHE A 292 -0.79 71.27 -94.97
C PHE A 292 -1.03 69.76 -94.92
N ALA A 293 -0.69 69.03 -96.01
CA ALA A 293 -0.74 67.57 -96.05
C ALA A 293 0.18 66.92 -94.99
N GLY A 294 1.34 67.50 -94.71
CA GLY A 294 2.24 67.06 -93.64
C GLY A 294 1.68 67.29 -92.23
N ARG A 295 0.93 68.38 -92.02
CA ARG A 295 0.22 68.67 -90.76
C ARG A 295 -0.94 67.70 -90.51
N VAL A 296 -1.72 67.34 -91.54
CA VAL A 296 -2.78 66.32 -91.43
C VAL A 296 -2.17 64.93 -91.17
N LYS A 297 -1.09 64.56 -91.87
CA LYS A 297 -0.35 63.31 -91.63
C LYS A 297 0.19 63.21 -90.21
N LEU A 298 0.69 64.33 -89.65
CA LEU A 298 1.10 64.42 -88.24
C LEU A 298 -0.07 64.20 -87.29
N LEU A 299 -1.24 64.77 -87.57
CA LEU A 299 -2.43 64.62 -86.74
C LEU A 299 -2.93 63.16 -86.75
N VAL A 300 -2.89 62.50 -87.91
CA VAL A 300 -3.20 61.07 -88.05
C VAL A 300 -2.17 60.19 -87.33
N LEU A 301 -0.87 60.50 -87.43
CA LEU A 301 0.19 59.78 -86.70
C LEU A 301 0.11 60.00 -85.19
N ALA A 302 -0.23 61.21 -84.74
CA ALA A 302 -0.44 61.55 -83.33
C ALA A 302 -1.68 60.86 -82.78
N TYR A 303 -2.79 60.84 -83.51
CA TYR A 303 -3.99 60.11 -83.15
C TYR A 303 -3.73 58.60 -83.10
N ARG A 304 -3.07 58.04 -84.13
CA ARG A 304 -2.66 56.63 -84.15
C ARG A 304 -1.76 56.28 -82.96
N HIS A 305 -0.80 57.15 -82.62
CA HIS A 305 0.03 56.93 -81.46
C HIS A 305 -0.75 57.07 -80.15
N GLN A 306 -1.66 58.03 -80.00
CA GLN A 306 -2.53 58.14 -78.83
C GLN A 306 -3.41 56.90 -78.65
N VAL A 307 -4.01 56.38 -79.74
CA VAL A 307 -4.79 55.14 -79.74
C VAL A 307 -3.90 53.94 -79.40
N LEU A 308 -2.71 53.82 -80.01
CA LEU A 308 -1.76 52.76 -79.66
C LEU A 308 -1.31 52.85 -78.20
N THR A 309 -1.00 54.04 -77.70
CA THR A 309 -0.64 54.25 -76.29
C THR A 309 -1.79 53.88 -75.36
N ALA A 310 -3.03 54.23 -75.70
CA ALA A 310 -4.21 53.83 -74.93
C ALA A 310 -4.39 52.30 -74.94
N VAL A 311 -4.24 51.65 -76.10
CA VAL A 311 -4.29 50.19 -76.24
C VAL A 311 -3.17 49.50 -75.44
N PHE A 312 -1.93 49.95 -75.57
CA PHE A 312 -0.80 49.41 -74.80
C PHE A 312 -0.95 49.64 -73.29
N ARG A 313 -1.52 50.78 -72.86
CA ARG A 313 -1.86 51.04 -71.46
C ARG A 313 -2.97 50.12 -70.96
N ALA A 314 -4.03 49.93 -71.74
CA ALA A 314 -5.13 49.03 -71.38
C ALA A 314 -4.67 47.57 -71.30
N LEU A 315 -3.87 47.12 -72.27
CA LEU A 315 -3.31 45.76 -72.27
C LEU A 315 -2.26 45.57 -71.17
N SER A 316 -1.36 46.53 -70.93
CA SER A 316 -0.41 46.45 -69.81
C SER A 316 -1.13 46.49 -68.46
N PHE A 317 -2.21 47.25 -68.32
CA PHE A 317 -3.09 47.20 -67.15
C PHE A 317 -3.70 45.81 -66.98
N GLY A 318 -4.33 45.23 -68.01
CA GLY A 318 -4.89 43.88 -67.96
C GLY A 318 -3.85 42.81 -67.61
N ALA A 319 -2.67 42.87 -68.23
CA ALA A 319 -1.56 41.95 -67.94
C ALA A 319 -1.01 42.12 -66.52
N ASN A 320 -0.93 43.36 -66.01
CA ASN A 320 -0.50 43.64 -64.64
C ASN A 320 -1.55 43.18 -63.62
N VAL A 321 -2.84 43.38 -63.88
CA VAL A 321 -3.93 42.85 -63.04
C VAL A 321 -3.86 41.33 -62.98
N LEU A 322 -3.72 40.65 -64.12
CA LEU A 322 -3.59 39.19 -64.18
C LEU A 322 -2.33 38.67 -63.46
N ARG A 323 -1.20 39.38 -63.59
CA ARG A 323 0.04 39.06 -62.86
C ARG A 323 -0.10 39.28 -61.35
N LEU A 324 -0.77 40.34 -60.92
CA LEU A 324 -1.00 40.64 -59.51
C LEU A 324 -1.99 39.67 -58.89
N THR A 325 -3.11 39.36 -59.56
CA THR A 325 -4.06 38.33 -59.11
C THR A 325 -3.40 36.97 -59.05
N GLY A 326 -2.64 36.58 -60.08
CA GLY A 326 -1.80 35.36 -60.06
C GLY A 326 -0.82 35.34 -58.89
N HIS A 327 -0.11 36.43 -58.63
CA HIS A 327 0.80 36.55 -57.48
C HIS A 327 0.08 36.44 -56.13
N HIS A 328 -1.09 37.07 -55.98
CA HIS A 328 -1.92 36.96 -54.77
C HIS A 328 -2.46 35.54 -54.58
N CYS A 329 -2.89 34.85 -55.65
CA CYS A 329 -3.29 33.45 -55.60
C CYS A 329 -2.13 32.55 -55.16
N VAL A 330 -0.95 32.68 -55.76
CA VAL A 330 0.24 31.90 -55.38
C VAL A 330 0.65 32.20 -53.94
N THR A 331 0.62 33.48 -53.53
CA THR A 331 0.92 33.87 -52.14
C THR A 331 -0.11 33.29 -51.16
N GLY A 332 -1.39 33.28 -51.53
CA GLY A 332 -2.48 32.64 -50.78
C GLY A 332 -2.24 31.14 -50.61
N VAL A 333 -1.91 30.44 -51.70
CA VAL A 333 -1.56 29.01 -51.69
C VAL A 333 -0.35 28.76 -50.79
N VAL A 334 0.74 29.50 -50.94
CA VAL A 334 1.94 29.34 -50.10
C VAL A 334 1.64 29.61 -48.61
N ARG A 335 0.79 30.59 -48.29
CA ARG A 335 0.35 30.85 -46.90
C ARG A 335 -0.51 29.72 -46.36
N LEU A 336 -1.44 29.19 -47.15
CA LEU A 336 -2.28 28.05 -46.77
C LEU A 336 -1.43 26.81 -46.54
N THR A 337 -0.52 26.50 -47.45
CA THR A 337 0.43 25.39 -47.32
C THR A 337 1.30 25.56 -46.08
N ASN A 338 1.85 26.76 -45.83
CA ASN A 338 2.61 27.05 -44.62
C ASN A 338 1.77 26.88 -43.33
N LEU A 339 0.49 27.23 -43.36
CA LEU A 339 -0.43 27.02 -42.24
C LEU A 339 -0.70 25.53 -42.01
N LEU A 340 -1.00 24.77 -43.06
CA LEU A 340 -1.23 23.33 -42.99
C LEU A 340 0.01 22.57 -42.50
N VAL A 341 1.19 22.87 -43.07
CA VAL A 341 2.48 22.30 -42.64
C VAL A 341 2.77 22.66 -41.19
N ARG A 342 2.54 23.92 -40.79
CA ARG A 342 2.69 24.32 -39.39
C ARG A 342 1.77 23.53 -38.46
N GLN A 343 0.49 23.39 -38.78
CA GLN A 343 -0.45 22.62 -37.97
C GLN A 343 -0.06 21.14 -37.91
N ALA A 344 0.33 20.54 -39.04
CA ALA A 344 0.80 19.16 -39.10
C ALA A 344 2.05 18.93 -38.25
N VAL A 345 3.07 19.79 -38.36
CA VAL A 345 4.30 19.71 -37.57
C VAL A 345 4.03 19.92 -36.08
N LEU A 346 3.18 20.88 -35.72
CA LEU A 346 2.82 21.12 -34.31
C LEU A 346 2.01 19.95 -33.74
N LEU A 347 1.06 19.40 -34.50
CA LEU A 347 0.28 18.22 -34.10
C LEU A 347 1.21 17.04 -33.88
N TRP A 348 2.10 16.75 -34.83
CA TRP A 348 3.09 15.67 -34.71
C TRP A 348 4.04 15.84 -33.52
N ARG A 349 4.56 17.05 -33.29
CA ARG A 349 5.40 17.33 -32.12
C ARG A 349 4.62 17.17 -30.82
N ARG A 350 3.37 17.62 -30.77
CA ARG A 350 2.48 17.46 -29.61
C ARG A 350 2.15 16.01 -29.33
N THR A 351 1.82 15.21 -30.35
CA THR A 351 1.55 13.77 -30.18
C THR A 351 2.80 13.02 -29.74
N ARG A 352 3.97 13.32 -30.34
CA ARG A 352 5.24 12.71 -29.90
C ARG A 352 5.56 13.08 -28.44
N MET A 353 5.46 14.35 -28.08
CA MET A 353 5.74 14.80 -26.72
C MET A 353 4.72 14.27 -25.70
N SER A 354 3.45 14.14 -26.08
CA SER A 354 2.43 13.57 -25.21
C SER A 354 2.67 12.09 -24.95
N VAL A 355 3.02 11.31 -25.98
CA VAL A 355 3.37 9.88 -25.84
C VAL A 355 4.63 9.71 -24.98
N LEU A 356 5.66 10.52 -25.18
CA LEU A 356 6.88 10.47 -24.36
C LEU A 356 6.60 10.83 -22.89
N CYS A 357 5.78 11.85 -22.63
CA CYS A 357 5.39 12.22 -21.27
C CYS A 357 4.49 11.15 -20.63
N ALA A 358 3.54 10.58 -21.38
CA ALA A 358 2.71 9.46 -20.94
C ALA A 358 3.58 8.26 -20.54
N GLY A 359 4.55 7.88 -21.37
CA GLY A 359 5.53 6.82 -21.06
C GLY A 359 6.28 7.08 -19.75
N ARG A 360 6.75 8.32 -19.53
CA ARG A 360 7.42 8.68 -18.25
C ARG A 360 6.46 8.60 -17.06
N THR A 361 5.20 9.01 -17.21
CA THR A 361 4.20 8.88 -16.13
C THR A 361 3.88 7.42 -15.82
N LEU A 362 3.81 6.55 -16.83
CA LEU A 362 3.64 5.10 -16.65
C LEU A 362 4.81 4.49 -15.90
N VAL A 363 6.06 4.82 -16.28
CA VAL A 363 7.26 4.32 -15.60
C VAL A 363 7.31 4.78 -14.14
N ARG A 364 6.99 6.06 -13.87
CA ARG A 364 6.91 6.57 -12.49
C ARG A 364 5.79 5.92 -11.69
N GLY A 365 4.63 5.72 -12.31
CA GLY A 365 3.49 5.03 -11.70
C GLY A 365 3.83 3.58 -11.35
N ALA A 366 4.47 2.85 -12.28
CA ALA A 366 4.95 1.49 -12.06
C ALA A 366 6.01 1.44 -10.94
N GLY A 367 6.96 2.37 -10.91
CA GLY A 367 7.95 2.47 -9.83
C GLY A 367 7.32 2.75 -8.47
N ALA A 368 6.35 3.66 -8.40
CA ALA A 368 5.60 3.96 -7.18
C ALA A 368 4.77 2.77 -6.70
N LEU A 369 4.16 2.03 -7.63
CA LEU A 369 3.43 0.79 -7.38
C LEU A 369 4.36 -0.28 -6.83
N LEU A 370 5.48 -0.57 -7.51
CA LEU A 370 6.47 -1.56 -7.06
C LEU A 370 7.02 -1.23 -5.67
N ALA A 371 7.25 0.04 -5.35
CA ALA A 371 7.66 0.47 -4.01
C ALA A 371 6.53 0.41 -2.95
N ALA A 372 5.26 0.41 -3.36
CA ALA A 372 4.11 0.28 -2.46
C ALA A 372 3.73 -1.18 -2.19
N VAL A 373 3.89 -2.07 -3.17
CA VAL A 373 3.42 -3.47 -3.11
C VAL A 373 3.96 -4.24 -1.90
N PRO A 374 5.27 -4.27 -1.59
CA PRO A 374 5.78 -5.02 -0.43
C PRO A 374 5.14 -4.56 0.88
N ARG A 375 4.92 -3.25 1.01
CA ARG A 375 4.28 -2.66 2.18
C ARG A 375 2.79 -2.99 2.24
N GLY A 376 2.07 -2.94 1.11
CA GLY A 376 0.65 -3.32 1.04
C GLY A 376 0.42 -4.81 1.32
N VAL A 377 1.27 -5.68 0.76
CA VAL A 377 1.27 -7.12 1.05
C VAL A 377 1.47 -7.33 2.54
N ARG A 378 2.50 -6.71 3.11
CA ARG A 378 2.84 -6.86 4.52
C ARG A 378 1.77 -6.32 5.47
N LEU A 379 1.14 -5.18 5.18
CA LEU A 379 0.21 -4.54 6.12
C LEU A 379 -1.24 -5.00 5.95
N VAL A 380 -1.66 -5.36 4.73
CA VAL A 380 -3.07 -5.63 4.44
C VAL A 380 -3.32 -7.11 4.11
N LEU A 381 -2.43 -7.76 3.36
CA LEU A 381 -2.65 -9.16 2.95
C LEU A 381 -2.12 -10.17 3.97
N LEU A 382 -0.92 -9.93 4.51
CA LEU A 382 -0.25 -10.88 5.40
C LEU A 382 -1.02 -11.10 6.71
N PRO A 383 -1.47 -10.06 7.47
CA PRO A 383 -2.17 -10.26 8.74
C PRO A 383 -3.44 -11.13 8.63
N PRO A 384 -4.41 -10.87 7.74
CA PRO A 384 -5.61 -11.71 7.68
C PRO A 384 -5.29 -13.16 7.29
N VAL A 385 -4.29 -13.39 6.43
CA VAL A 385 -3.88 -14.75 6.04
C VAL A 385 -3.29 -15.50 7.24
N VAL A 386 -2.31 -14.93 7.94
CA VAL A 386 -1.68 -15.63 9.08
C VAL A 386 -2.63 -15.78 10.27
N LEU A 387 -3.52 -14.80 10.50
CA LEU A 387 -4.53 -14.87 11.56
C LEU A 387 -5.62 -15.89 11.24
N LEU A 388 -6.04 -16.02 9.98
CA LEU A 388 -6.96 -17.08 9.56
C LEU A 388 -6.33 -18.47 9.74
N LEU A 389 -5.07 -18.64 9.33
CA LEU A 389 -4.35 -19.90 9.54
C LEU A 389 -4.22 -20.24 11.03
N ALA A 390 -3.92 -19.26 11.89
CA ALA A 390 -3.88 -19.47 13.32
C ALA A 390 -5.26 -19.82 13.89
N ALA A 391 -6.33 -19.17 13.42
CA ALA A 391 -7.69 -19.45 13.84
C ALA A 391 -8.14 -20.88 13.47
N LEU A 392 -7.72 -21.39 12.31
CA LEU A 392 -7.96 -22.78 11.90
C LEU A 392 -7.13 -23.79 12.69
N LEU A 393 -5.93 -23.40 13.15
CA LEU A 393 -5.05 -24.26 13.93
C LEU A 393 -5.51 -24.38 15.40
N VAL A 394 -6.16 -23.35 15.95
CA VAL A 394 -6.61 -23.31 17.34
C VAL A 394 -7.53 -24.50 17.73
N PRO A 395 -8.59 -24.85 16.97
CA PRO A 395 -9.41 -26.03 17.26
C PRO A 395 -8.60 -27.32 17.26
N VAL A 396 -7.69 -27.49 16.29
CA VAL A 396 -6.83 -28.68 16.21
C VAL A 396 -5.92 -28.79 17.43
N VAL A 397 -5.32 -27.68 17.88
CA VAL A 397 -4.52 -27.64 19.11
C VAL A 397 -5.39 -28.03 20.31
N ALA A 398 -6.57 -27.44 20.44
CA ALA A 398 -7.49 -27.72 21.54
C ALA A 398 -7.93 -29.20 21.58
N GLU A 399 -8.23 -29.80 20.43
CA GLU A 399 -8.55 -31.23 20.31
C GLU A 399 -7.38 -32.11 20.73
N ARG A 400 -6.16 -31.83 20.23
CA ARG A 400 -4.97 -32.62 20.58
C ARG A 400 -4.59 -32.49 22.05
N THR A 401 -4.75 -31.29 22.63
CA THR A 401 -4.56 -31.09 24.07
C THR A 401 -5.62 -31.84 24.86
N THR A 402 -6.90 -31.76 24.49
CA THR A 402 -7.97 -32.48 25.19
C THR A 402 -7.75 -33.99 25.13
N ALA A 403 -7.41 -34.53 23.96
CA ALA A 403 -7.09 -35.95 23.78
C ALA A 403 -5.84 -36.39 24.56
N PHE A 404 -4.87 -35.50 24.79
CA PHE A 404 -3.75 -35.77 25.69
C PHE A 404 -4.19 -35.79 27.16
N LEU A 405 -5.09 -34.88 27.58
CA LEU A 405 -5.56 -34.82 28.96
C LEU A 405 -6.41 -36.04 29.35
N THR A 406 -7.20 -36.58 28.42
CA THR A 406 -8.12 -37.70 28.68
C THR A 406 -7.47 -39.06 28.54
N GLU A 407 -6.64 -39.26 27.52
CA GLU A 407 -6.09 -40.58 27.17
C GLU A 407 -4.56 -40.66 27.37
N GLY A 408 -3.90 -39.52 27.62
CA GLY A 408 -2.44 -39.47 27.74
C GLY A 408 -1.71 -39.62 26.41
N GLY A 409 -0.40 -39.88 26.50
CA GLY A 409 0.45 -40.25 25.36
C GLY A 409 1.39 -39.13 24.86
N PRO A 410 2.70 -39.42 24.69
CA PRO A 410 3.69 -38.40 24.32
C PRO A 410 3.51 -37.86 22.90
N ALA A 411 3.03 -38.67 21.95
CA ALA A 411 2.81 -38.23 20.57
C ALA A 411 1.76 -37.11 20.46
N ARG A 412 0.68 -37.19 21.25
CA ARG A 412 -0.39 -36.19 21.26
C ARG A 412 0.06 -34.89 21.90
N LEU A 413 0.82 -34.99 22.98
CA LEU A 413 1.50 -33.85 23.59
C LEU A 413 2.43 -33.17 22.59
N GLY A 414 3.26 -33.94 21.86
CA GLY A 414 4.15 -33.42 20.83
C GLY A 414 3.40 -32.66 19.74
N LEU A 415 2.29 -33.21 19.22
CA LEU A 415 1.45 -32.54 18.23
C LEU A 415 0.77 -31.27 18.78
N ALA A 416 0.30 -31.31 20.04
CA ALA A 416 -0.30 -30.15 20.69
C ALA A 416 0.72 -29.01 20.87
N LEU A 417 1.95 -29.33 21.30
CA LEU A 417 3.05 -28.38 21.44
C LEU A 417 3.50 -27.82 20.07
N LEU A 418 3.55 -28.65 19.05
CA LEU A 418 3.87 -28.22 17.68
C LEU A 418 2.80 -27.26 17.15
N GLY A 419 1.52 -27.57 17.35
CA GLY A 419 0.43 -26.68 16.94
C GLY A 419 0.40 -25.37 17.74
N ALA A 420 0.64 -25.43 19.07
CA ALA A 420 0.72 -24.25 19.92
C ALA A 420 1.89 -23.32 19.52
N SER A 421 3.05 -23.89 19.22
CA SER A 421 4.20 -23.12 18.70
C SER A 421 3.93 -22.54 17.31
N GLY A 422 3.21 -23.28 16.45
CA GLY A 422 2.69 -22.77 15.18
C GLY A 422 1.76 -21.56 15.36
N CYS A 423 0.79 -21.62 16.27
CA CYS A 423 -0.08 -20.49 16.60
C CYS A 423 0.74 -19.27 17.09
N LEU A 424 1.68 -19.49 18.00
CA LEU A 424 2.54 -18.42 18.53
C LEU A 424 3.38 -17.77 17.43
N ALA A 425 3.94 -18.56 16.51
CA ALA A 425 4.69 -18.05 15.36
C ALA A 425 3.80 -17.22 14.44
N LEU A 426 2.59 -17.69 14.13
CA LEU A 426 1.63 -16.97 13.28
C LEU A 426 1.17 -15.66 13.92
N TRP A 427 0.88 -15.64 15.23
CA TRP A 427 0.56 -14.41 15.96
C TRP A 427 1.74 -13.43 15.98
N THR A 428 2.97 -13.93 16.15
CA THR A 428 4.18 -13.10 16.10
C THR A 428 4.39 -12.47 14.72
N VAL A 429 4.15 -13.23 13.64
CA VAL A 429 4.20 -12.71 12.26
C VAL A 429 3.11 -11.66 12.03
N ALA A 430 1.88 -11.89 12.52
CA ALA A 430 0.78 -10.93 12.41
C ALA A 430 1.11 -9.62 13.13
N TRP A 431 1.67 -9.72 14.33
CA TRP A 431 2.11 -8.58 15.12
C TRP A 431 3.26 -7.81 14.44
N ALA A 432 4.29 -8.51 13.94
CA ALA A 432 5.38 -7.91 13.18
C ALA A 432 4.86 -7.22 11.90
N ALA A 433 3.85 -7.82 11.26
CA ALA A 433 3.21 -7.24 10.09
C ALA A 433 2.51 -5.92 10.46
N VAL A 434 1.64 -5.92 11.47
CA VAL A 434 0.84 -4.75 11.91
C VAL A 434 1.69 -3.57 12.40
N THR A 435 2.78 -3.83 13.13
CA THR A 435 3.70 -2.78 13.62
C THR A 435 4.50 -2.10 12.52
N GLY A 436 4.72 -2.76 11.38
CA GLY A 436 5.67 -2.27 10.38
C GLY A 436 7.15 -2.42 10.77
N ALA A 437 7.46 -2.97 11.96
CA ALA A 437 8.83 -3.20 12.46
C ALA A 437 9.49 -4.44 11.83
N PRO A 438 10.79 -4.44 11.48
CA PRO A 438 11.44 -5.60 10.86
C PRO A 438 11.27 -6.87 11.72
N LEU A 439 11.19 -8.04 11.08
CA LEU A 439 10.90 -9.31 11.76
C LEU A 439 11.96 -9.69 12.80
N GLY A 440 13.23 -9.33 12.57
CA GLY A 440 14.35 -9.64 13.47
C GLY A 440 14.13 -9.14 14.91
N PRO A 441 14.04 -7.81 15.14
CA PRO A 441 13.80 -7.26 16.47
C PRO A 441 12.52 -7.77 17.14
N VAL A 442 11.44 -7.95 16.36
CA VAL A 442 10.16 -8.47 16.88
C VAL A 442 10.30 -9.93 17.32
N ARG A 443 10.97 -10.76 16.52
CA ARG A 443 11.27 -12.15 16.86
C ARG A 443 12.15 -12.22 18.11
N ASP A 444 13.20 -11.42 18.18
CA ASP A 444 14.13 -11.46 19.30
C ASP A 444 13.41 -11.02 20.60
N SER A 445 12.49 -10.06 20.52
CA SER A 445 11.60 -9.69 21.63
C SER A 445 10.65 -10.81 22.02
N ALA A 446 10.04 -11.50 21.06
CA ALA A 446 9.19 -12.66 21.31
C ALA A 446 9.96 -13.80 21.99
N VAL A 447 11.18 -14.11 21.53
CA VAL A 447 12.05 -15.14 22.11
C VAL A 447 12.46 -14.78 23.54
N ARG A 448 12.84 -13.53 23.79
CA ARG A 448 13.15 -13.05 25.15
C ARG A 448 11.94 -13.17 26.07
N THR A 449 10.78 -12.72 25.59
CA THR A 449 9.51 -12.81 26.31
C THR A 449 9.16 -14.26 26.64
N ALA A 450 9.34 -15.17 25.68
CA ALA A 450 9.15 -16.60 25.89
C ALA A 450 10.15 -17.16 26.93
N GLY A 451 11.41 -16.73 26.89
CA GLY A 451 12.43 -17.13 27.86
C GLY A 451 12.07 -16.75 29.30
N LEU A 452 11.51 -15.55 29.52
CA LEU A 452 11.07 -15.08 30.84
C LEU A 452 9.74 -15.71 31.29
N ALA A 453 8.85 -15.99 30.35
CA ALA A 453 7.57 -16.65 30.65
C ALA A 453 7.72 -18.16 30.89
N LEU A 454 8.71 -18.82 30.28
CA LEU A 454 8.87 -20.28 30.31
C LEU A 454 8.99 -20.85 31.73
N PRO A 455 9.81 -20.30 32.65
CA PRO A 455 9.88 -20.79 34.03
C PRO A 455 8.52 -20.73 34.75
N HIS A 456 7.76 -19.67 34.52
CA HIS A 456 6.42 -19.50 35.08
C HIS A 456 5.44 -20.52 34.52
N VAL A 457 5.50 -20.80 33.22
CA VAL A 457 4.69 -21.82 32.56
C VAL A 457 5.06 -23.20 33.07
N VAL A 458 6.36 -23.51 33.20
CA VAL A 458 6.85 -24.79 33.75
C VAL A 458 6.35 -24.97 35.17
N LEU A 459 6.53 -23.97 36.05
CA LEU A 459 6.07 -24.03 37.43
C LEU A 459 4.54 -24.20 37.52
N LEU A 460 3.79 -23.42 36.74
CA LEU A 460 2.32 -23.49 36.71
C LEU A 460 1.84 -24.86 36.20
N THR A 461 2.50 -25.41 35.18
CA THR A 461 2.17 -26.73 34.63
C THR A 461 2.50 -27.84 35.63
N THR A 462 3.62 -27.75 36.34
CA THR A 462 3.99 -28.71 37.38
C THR A 462 3.02 -28.67 38.55
N VAL A 463 2.85 -27.50 39.17
CA VAL A 463 1.96 -27.34 40.35
C VAL A 463 0.51 -27.63 39.97
N GLY A 464 0.03 -27.06 38.86
CA GLY A 464 -1.33 -27.30 38.37
C GLY A 464 -1.54 -28.77 37.98
N GLY A 465 -0.55 -29.41 37.37
CA GLY A 465 -0.62 -30.83 37.01
C GLY A 465 -0.76 -31.75 38.22
N TRP A 466 -0.09 -31.45 39.34
CA TRP A 466 -0.27 -32.18 40.59
C TRP A 466 -1.62 -31.87 41.23
N VAL A 467 -1.96 -30.59 41.43
CA VAL A 467 -3.20 -30.18 42.10
C VAL A 467 -4.44 -30.72 41.37
N LEU A 468 -4.45 -30.69 40.04
CA LEU A 468 -5.58 -31.12 39.23
C LEU A 468 -5.55 -32.62 38.91
N GLY A 469 -4.35 -33.23 38.83
CA GLY A 469 -4.18 -34.63 38.48
C GLY A 469 -4.29 -35.60 39.65
N LEU A 470 -3.98 -35.16 40.88
CA LEU A 470 -4.03 -36.01 42.08
C LEU A 470 -5.42 -36.63 42.31
N PRO A 471 -6.53 -35.87 42.24
CA PRO A 471 -7.86 -36.46 42.40
C PRO A 471 -8.11 -37.60 41.41
N GLY A 472 -7.81 -37.41 40.11
CA GLY A 472 -7.98 -38.47 39.12
C GLY A 472 -7.05 -39.65 39.32
N THR A 473 -5.80 -39.46 39.79
CA THR A 473 -4.92 -40.59 40.13
C THR A 473 -5.46 -41.45 41.28
N PHE A 474 -6.27 -40.88 42.17
CA PHE A 474 -6.99 -41.62 43.21
C PHE A 474 -8.42 -42.03 42.79
N GLY A 475 -8.71 -42.05 41.48
CA GLY A 475 -10.01 -42.47 40.93
C GLY A 475 -11.10 -41.40 40.94
N HIS A 476 -10.82 -40.18 41.38
CA HIS A 476 -11.77 -39.06 41.46
C HIS A 476 -11.59 -38.10 40.27
N GLY A 477 -11.92 -38.57 39.05
CA GLY A 477 -11.96 -37.74 37.84
C GLY A 477 -11.17 -38.31 36.66
N ARG A 478 -11.30 -37.68 35.48
CA ARG A 478 -10.68 -38.14 34.23
C ARG A 478 -9.24 -37.68 34.01
N MET A 479 -8.79 -36.67 34.75
CA MET A 479 -7.46 -36.07 34.58
C MET A 479 -6.47 -36.70 35.56
N HIS A 480 -5.41 -37.30 35.04
CA HIS A 480 -4.41 -38.00 35.84
C HIS A 480 -3.05 -37.28 35.80
N VAL A 481 -2.19 -37.54 36.79
CA VAL A 481 -0.79 -37.09 36.76
C VAL A 481 -0.10 -37.79 35.59
N GLY A 482 0.16 -37.03 34.53
CA GLY A 482 0.78 -37.54 33.31
C GLY A 482 2.30 -37.39 33.27
N TRP A 483 2.89 -37.98 32.22
CA TRP A 483 4.32 -37.89 31.94
C TRP A 483 4.87 -36.46 31.93
N LEU A 484 4.13 -35.49 31.39
CA LEU A 484 4.55 -34.09 31.37
C LEU A 484 4.75 -33.53 32.79
N THR A 485 3.81 -33.79 33.69
CA THR A 485 3.90 -33.32 35.08
C THR A 485 5.11 -33.96 35.77
N LEU A 486 5.31 -35.27 35.58
CA LEU A 486 6.44 -36.00 36.16
C LEU A 486 7.79 -35.50 35.62
N THR A 487 7.92 -35.33 34.30
CA THR A 487 9.18 -34.86 33.68
C THR A 487 9.49 -33.42 34.07
N LEU A 488 8.50 -32.52 34.10
CA LEU A 488 8.71 -31.15 34.59
C LEU A 488 9.02 -31.11 36.09
N THR A 489 8.42 -31.98 36.90
CA THR A 489 8.76 -32.10 38.33
C THR A 489 10.22 -32.54 38.50
N ALA A 490 10.64 -33.56 37.78
CA ALA A 490 12.03 -34.03 37.79
C ALA A 490 13.00 -32.93 37.33
N LEU A 491 12.66 -32.20 36.25
CA LEU A 491 13.45 -31.08 35.75
C LEU A 491 13.61 -29.99 36.82
N VAL A 492 12.51 -29.57 37.45
CA VAL A 492 12.54 -28.56 38.52
C VAL A 492 13.37 -29.05 39.71
N LEU A 493 13.24 -30.32 40.11
CA LEU A 493 14.02 -30.90 41.20
C LEU A 493 15.53 -30.92 40.89
N VAL A 494 15.91 -31.33 39.67
CA VAL A 494 17.31 -31.30 39.21
C VAL A 494 17.87 -29.88 39.21
N PHE A 495 17.10 -28.90 38.73
CA PHE A 495 17.50 -27.50 38.77
C PHE A 495 17.65 -26.99 40.20
N LEU A 496 16.72 -27.31 41.12
CA LEU A 496 16.82 -26.92 42.53
C LEU A 496 18.02 -27.54 43.23
N ILE A 497 18.34 -28.82 42.96
CA ILE A 497 19.50 -29.50 43.51
C ILE A 497 20.81 -28.89 42.97
N ARG A 498 20.86 -28.56 41.68
CA ARG A 498 22.05 -27.94 41.06
C ARG A 498 22.21 -26.46 41.41
N ALA A 499 21.12 -25.75 41.62
CA ALA A 499 21.13 -24.34 42.00
C ALA A 499 21.42 -24.14 43.49
N LYS A 500 21.78 -25.20 44.23
CA LYS A 500 22.21 -25.11 45.63
C LYS A 500 23.38 -24.12 45.66
N PRO A 501 23.20 -22.94 46.29
CA PRO A 501 24.20 -21.89 46.19
C PRO A 501 25.46 -22.35 46.93
N ASP A 502 26.61 -22.20 46.29
CA ASP A 502 27.91 -22.18 46.97
C ASP A 502 27.96 -20.96 47.90
N ARG A 503 27.23 -21.02 49.02
CA ARG A 503 27.43 -20.13 50.15
C ARG A 503 28.53 -20.73 50.99
N ALA A 504 29.78 -20.47 50.62
CA ALA A 504 30.75 -20.20 51.65
C ALA A 504 30.33 -18.85 52.27
N PRO A 505 30.08 -18.78 53.59
CA PRO A 505 29.96 -17.47 54.22
C PRO A 505 31.28 -16.74 53.98
N VAL A 506 31.21 -15.59 53.29
CA VAL A 506 32.30 -14.62 53.34
C VAL A 506 32.35 -14.19 54.80
N ALA A 507 33.29 -14.77 55.55
CA ALA A 507 33.64 -14.30 56.87
C ALA A 507 34.28 -12.92 56.66
N ASP A 508 33.47 -11.87 56.80
CA ASP A 508 33.98 -10.53 56.99
C ASP A 508 34.85 -10.54 58.26
N LYS A 509 36.12 -10.17 58.08
CA LYS A 509 37.06 -9.84 59.15
C LYS A 509 36.94 -8.37 59.49
#